data_AF-V4XQE0-F1
#
_entry.id   AF-V4XQE0-F1
#
_cell.length_a   1.000
_cell.length_b   1.000
_cell.length_c   1.000
_cell.angle_alpha   90.00
_cell.angle_beta   90.00
_cell.angle_gamma   90.00
#
_symmetry.space_group_name_H-M   'P 1'
#
loop_
_entity.id
_entity.type
_entity.pdbx_description
1 polymer ?
#
loop_
_entity_poly.entity_id
_entity_poly.type
_entity_poly.pdbx_seq_one_letter_code
_entity_poly.pdbx_strand_id
1 'polypeptide(L)'
;MSDERGTERDDAGDGDDASDEEGVLAASDIGGDGPPIDEKPYKIVFEANKCFGAGKCAEVADNWEMDILSGMAQPRTYYIDEDDLAENVRAAEVCPAKKERGVIHVVDRRTDEEIAPDPHGDGTLSVDW
;
A
#
# COMPACT_ATOMS: atom_id res chain seq x y z
N MET A 1 57.66 -34.93 -21.39
CA MET A 1 57.56 -35.26 -19.96
C MET A 1 58.21 -34.12 -19.21
N SER A 2 57.41 -33.49 -18.35
CA SER A 2 57.69 -32.43 -17.35
C SER A 2 56.66 -31.32 -17.48
N ASP A 3 55.51 -31.61 -16.89
CA ASP A 3 54.51 -30.69 -16.36
C ASP A 3 55.07 -29.85 -15.19
N GLU A 4 54.20 -28.94 -14.68
CA GLU A 4 54.29 -28.13 -13.44
C GLU A 4 54.90 -26.72 -13.62
N ARG A 5 54.32 -25.56 -13.26
CA ARG A 5 53.19 -25.05 -12.42
C ARG A 5 52.84 -23.64 -12.99
N GLY A 6 51.68 -23.01 -12.87
CA GLY A 6 50.67 -22.93 -11.80
C GLY A 6 50.44 -21.44 -11.44
N THR A 7 49.22 -21.08 -10.98
CA THR A 7 48.70 -19.76 -10.51
C THR A 7 47.82 -19.05 -11.54
N GLU A 8 46.50 -19.34 -11.58
CA GLU A 8 45.45 -18.73 -10.74
C GLU A 8 45.28 -17.23 -11.01
N ARG A 9 44.15 -16.84 -11.64
CA ARG A 9 43.39 -15.62 -11.30
C ARG A 9 41.91 -15.82 -11.66
N ASP A 10 41.16 -16.02 -10.59
CA ASP A 10 40.00 -15.22 -10.21
C ASP A 10 38.77 -15.30 -11.13
N ASP A 11 37.99 -16.33 -10.81
CA ASP A 11 36.54 -16.40 -10.90
C ASP A 11 35.92 -15.13 -10.30
N ALA A 12 35.57 -14.16 -11.16
CA ALA A 12 34.66 -13.08 -10.81
C ALA A 12 33.29 -13.44 -11.38
N GLY A 13 32.59 -14.31 -10.65
CA GLY A 13 31.14 -14.28 -10.64
C GLY A 13 30.70 -12.92 -10.11
N ASP A 14 30.44 -11.99 -11.03
CA ASP A 14 29.63 -10.83 -10.73
C ASP A 14 28.19 -11.29 -10.88
N GLY A 15 27.64 -11.70 -9.74
CA GLY A 15 26.23 -12.00 -9.59
C GLY A 15 25.45 -10.73 -9.90
N ASP A 16 24.99 -10.65 -11.14
CA ASP A 16 23.72 -9.99 -11.46
C ASP A 16 22.61 -10.87 -10.85
N ASP A 17 22.60 -10.92 -9.51
CA ASP A 17 21.45 -11.31 -8.72
C ASP A 17 20.49 -10.12 -8.84
N ALA A 18 19.93 -9.98 -10.04
CA ALA A 18 18.56 -9.54 -10.16
C ALA A 18 17.70 -10.66 -9.56
N SER A 19 17.82 -10.84 -8.25
CA SER A 19 16.75 -11.43 -7.50
C SER A 19 15.59 -10.48 -7.73
N ASP A 20 14.66 -10.92 -8.58
CA ASP A 20 13.24 -10.70 -8.40
C ASP A 20 12.88 -11.11 -6.96
N GLU A 21 13.34 -10.34 -5.98
CA GLU A 21 12.71 -10.27 -4.68
C GLU A 21 11.39 -9.57 -4.99
N GLU A 22 10.31 -10.35 -5.10
CA GLU A 22 8.95 -9.84 -4.89
C GLU A 22 8.88 -9.28 -3.46
N GLY A 23 9.58 -8.18 -3.24
CA GLY A 23 9.76 -7.50 -1.97
C GLY A 23 8.46 -6.84 -1.60
N VAL A 24 8.11 -6.94 -0.32
CA VAL A 24 6.97 -6.23 0.27
C VAL A 24 7.11 -4.75 -0.10
N LEU A 25 6.16 -4.24 -0.87
CA LEU A 25 6.18 -2.85 -1.31
C LEU A 25 5.93 -1.93 -0.12
N ALA A 26 6.86 -1.01 0.12
CA ALA A 26 6.75 -0.07 1.23
C ALA A 26 5.59 0.88 0.98
N ALA A 27 4.87 1.25 2.03
CA ALA A 27 3.75 2.14 1.86
C ALA A 27 4.21 3.49 1.33
N SER A 28 5.38 3.99 1.76
CA SER A 28 5.99 5.25 1.35
C SER A 28 6.25 5.34 -0.15
N ASP A 29 6.43 4.21 -0.83
CA ASP A 29 6.66 4.16 -2.28
C ASP A 29 5.39 4.42 -3.09
N ILE A 30 4.22 4.39 -2.45
CA ILE A 30 2.91 4.64 -3.08
C ILE A 30 2.40 6.03 -2.72
N GLY A 31 2.14 6.84 -3.75
CA GLY A 31 1.61 8.20 -3.63
C GLY A 31 2.64 9.25 -4.05
N GLY A 32 2.48 10.47 -3.54
CA GLY A 32 3.42 11.57 -3.76
C GLY A 32 3.79 12.24 -2.43
N ASP A 33 4.46 13.39 -2.49
CA ASP A 33 4.93 14.08 -1.27
C ASP A 33 3.79 14.50 -0.33
N GLY A 34 2.58 14.74 -0.86
CA GLY A 34 1.40 15.12 -0.07
C GLY A 34 1.58 16.42 0.73
N PRO A 35 0.62 16.76 1.60
CA PRO A 35 0.79 17.81 2.60
C PRO A 35 1.85 17.42 3.66
N PRO A 36 2.34 18.38 4.47
CA PRO A 36 3.23 18.11 5.59
C PRO A 36 2.67 17.01 6.51
N ILE A 37 3.56 16.12 6.98
CA ILE A 37 3.18 14.96 7.82
C ILE A 37 2.58 15.41 9.15
N ASP A 38 3.01 16.54 9.70
CA ASP A 38 2.47 17.11 10.93
C ASP A 38 1.04 17.67 10.79
N GLU A 39 0.61 18.00 9.56
CA GLU A 39 -0.75 18.43 9.26
C GLU A 39 -1.67 17.26 8.86
N LYS A 40 -1.17 16.35 8.02
CA LYS A 40 -1.91 15.20 7.50
C LYS A 40 -1.07 13.92 7.63
N PRO A 41 -0.93 13.35 8.85
CA PRO A 41 -0.05 12.22 9.13
C PRO A 41 -0.46 10.91 8.47
N TYR A 42 -1.69 10.82 7.96
CA TYR A 42 -2.20 9.58 7.38
C TYR A 42 -2.41 9.73 5.88
N LYS A 43 -2.33 8.59 5.17
CA LYS A 43 -2.73 8.51 3.78
C LYS A 43 -3.61 7.32 3.50
N ILE A 44 -4.34 7.43 2.40
CA ILE A 44 -5.16 6.37 1.82
C ILE A 44 -4.46 5.84 0.58
N VAL A 45 -4.32 4.52 0.49
CA VAL A 45 -4.00 3.80 -0.74
C VAL A 45 -5.28 3.05 -1.17
N PHE A 46 -5.69 3.22 -2.42
CA PHE A 46 -6.97 2.71 -2.91
C PHE A 46 -6.80 1.89 -4.19
N GLU A 47 -7.16 0.59 -4.14
CA GLU A 47 -7.11 -0.32 -5.27
C GLU A 47 -8.36 -0.16 -6.15
N ALA A 48 -8.46 0.98 -6.84
CA ALA A 48 -9.64 1.35 -7.62
C ALA A 48 -10.08 0.25 -8.61
N ASN A 49 -9.13 -0.45 -9.23
CA ASN A 49 -9.40 -1.54 -10.18
C ASN A 49 -10.06 -2.78 -9.55
N LYS A 50 -10.03 -2.91 -8.22
CA LYS A 50 -10.69 -3.99 -7.46
C LYS A 50 -11.99 -3.52 -6.78
N CYS A 51 -12.31 -2.22 -6.86
CA CYS A 51 -13.57 -1.67 -6.39
C CYS A 51 -14.73 -2.09 -7.32
N PHE A 52 -15.85 -2.50 -6.73
CA PHE A 52 -17.06 -2.89 -7.48
C PHE A 52 -18.29 -2.04 -7.14
N GLY A 53 -18.10 -0.90 -6.48
CA GLY A 53 -19.15 0.10 -6.29
C GLY A 53 -20.21 -0.22 -5.22
N ALA A 54 -19.83 -0.91 -4.14
CA ALA A 54 -20.77 -1.30 -3.09
C ALA A 54 -21.31 -0.14 -2.22
N GLY A 55 -20.64 1.02 -2.21
CA GLY A 55 -21.09 2.22 -1.49
C GLY A 55 -20.88 2.23 0.03
N LYS A 56 -20.54 1.11 0.67
CA LYS A 56 -20.41 1.03 2.14
C LYS A 56 -19.40 2.00 2.75
N CYS A 57 -18.30 2.32 2.08
CA CYS A 57 -17.35 3.32 2.54
C CYS A 57 -17.96 4.72 2.61
N ALA A 58 -18.71 5.13 1.57
CA ALA A 58 -19.41 6.41 1.50
C ALA A 58 -20.59 6.52 2.49
N GLU A 59 -21.10 5.40 3.00
CA GLU A 59 -22.14 5.41 4.04
C GLU A 59 -21.59 5.71 5.45
N VAL A 60 -20.30 5.46 5.69
CA VAL A 60 -19.71 5.51 7.03
C VAL A 60 -18.63 6.56 7.23
N ALA A 61 -18.17 7.21 6.16
CA ALA A 61 -17.09 8.18 6.19
C ALA A 61 -17.34 9.32 5.20
N ASP A 62 -17.19 10.56 5.66
CA ASP A 62 -17.45 11.77 4.88
C ASP A 62 -16.43 11.96 3.75
N ASN A 63 -15.20 11.44 3.94
CA ASN A 63 -14.16 11.46 2.91
C ASN A 63 -14.49 10.61 1.67
N TRP A 64 -15.53 9.77 1.67
CA TRP A 64 -15.86 8.90 0.54
C TRP A 64 -17.13 9.34 -0.18
N GLU A 65 -17.10 9.32 -1.51
CA GLU A 65 -18.27 9.53 -2.34
C GLU A 65 -18.34 8.52 -3.49
N MET A 66 -19.53 8.34 -4.04
CA MET A 66 -19.75 7.51 -5.20
C MET A 66 -19.61 8.33 -6.48
N ASP A 67 -18.66 7.98 -7.33
CA ASP A 67 -18.56 8.57 -8.67
C ASP A 67 -19.59 7.91 -9.60
N ILE A 68 -20.55 8.70 -10.06
CA ILE A 68 -21.65 8.25 -10.93
C ILE A 68 -21.13 7.83 -12.30
N LEU A 69 -20.03 8.41 -12.78
CA LEU A 69 -19.49 8.12 -14.11
C LEU A 69 -18.79 6.76 -14.14
N SER A 70 -17.91 6.51 -13.17
CA SER A 70 -17.21 5.22 -13.07
C SER A 70 -18.01 4.12 -12.39
N GLY A 71 -19.00 4.49 -11.56
CA GLY A 71 -19.71 3.57 -10.67
C GLY A 71 -18.87 3.11 -9.47
N MET A 72 -17.67 3.66 -9.27
CA MET A 72 -16.76 3.31 -8.19
C MET A 72 -16.81 4.36 -7.08
N ALA A 73 -16.44 3.97 -5.87
CA ALA A 73 -16.17 4.93 -4.81
C ALA A 73 -14.88 5.72 -5.12
N GLN A 74 -14.82 6.98 -4.70
CA GLN A 74 -13.63 7.83 -4.74
C GLN A 74 -13.48 8.61 -3.44
N PRO A 75 -12.25 8.74 -2.91
CA PRO A 75 -12.01 9.59 -1.77
C PRO A 75 -11.93 11.07 -2.20
N ARG A 76 -12.40 11.99 -1.34
CA ARG A 76 -12.29 13.44 -1.53
C ARG A 76 -10.84 13.91 -1.37
N THR A 77 -10.10 13.27 -0.47
CA THR A 77 -8.66 13.47 -0.27
C THR A 77 -7.98 12.14 0.05
N TYR A 78 -6.73 12.00 -0.39
CA TYR A 78 -5.87 10.87 -0.08
C TYR A 78 -5.01 11.08 1.16
N TYR A 79 -4.96 12.30 1.70
CA TYR A 79 -4.21 12.62 2.93
C TYR A 79 -5.18 13.17 3.96
N ILE A 80 -5.14 12.59 5.16
CA ILE A 80 -6.12 12.82 6.23
C ILE A 80 -5.41 13.09 7.56
N ASP A 81 -6.09 13.79 8.47
CA ASP A 81 -5.57 14.08 9.82
C ASP A 81 -6.14 13.11 10.86
N GLU A 82 -5.84 13.39 12.14
CA GLU A 82 -6.31 12.63 13.29
C GLU A 82 -7.85 12.65 13.42
N ASP A 83 -8.52 13.73 13.02
CA ASP A 83 -9.99 13.85 13.13
C ASP A 83 -10.69 12.98 12.07
N ASP A 84 -10.08 12.88 10.88
CA ASP A 84 -10.58 12.08 9.75
C ASP A 84 -10.19 10.59 9.85
N LEU A 85 -9.24 10.22 10.72
CA LEU A 85 -8.67 8.85 10.76
C LEU A 85 -9.72 7.77 11.02
N ALA A 86 -10.52 7.96 12.07
CA ALA A 86 -11.42 6.92 12.57
C ALA A 86 -12.50 6.53 11.54
N GLU A 87 -13.02 7.50 10.79
CA GLU A 87 -14.00 7.23 9.75
C GLU A 87 -13.39 6.49 8.55
N ASN A 88 -12.15 6.82 8.18
CA ASN A 88 -11.47 6.18 7.05
C ASN A 88 -10.99 4.77 7.39
N VAL A 89 -10.58 4.51 8.64
CA VAL A 89 -10.35 3.15 9.15
C VAL A 89 -11.64 2.33 9.05
N ARG A 90 -12.76 2.89 9.51
CA ARG A 90 -14.06 2.22 9.40
C ARG A 90 -14.45 1.97 7.95
N ALA A 91 -14.19 2.90 7.04
CA ALA A 91 -14.43 2.73 5.61
C ALA A 91 -13.65 1.55 5.02
N ALA A 92 -12.39 1.34 5.46
CA ALA A 92 -11.59 0.17 5.11
C ALA A 92 -12.20 -1.13 5.65
N GLU A 93 -12.57 -1.17 6.93
CA GLU A 93 -13.14 -2.35 7.60
C GLU A 93 -14.46 -2.82 6.99
N VAL A 94 -15.34 -1.90 6.57
CA VAL A 94 -16.65 -2.26 6.01
C VAL A 94 -16.61 -2.63 4.53
N CYS A 95 -15.47 -2.45 3.87
CA CYS A 95 -15.34 -2.64 2.43
C CYS A 95 -15.48 -4.14 2.07
N PRO A 96 -16.51 -4.53 1.29
CA PRO A 96 -16.77 -5.95 1.01
C PRO A 96 -15.88 -6.53 -0.11
N ALA A 97 -15.04 -5.71 -0.73
CA ALA A 97 -14.15 -6.13 -1.81
C ALA A 97 -13.13 -7.17 -1.34
N LYS A 98 -12.57 -7.93 -2.30
CA LYS A 98 -11.56 -8.97 -2.05
C LYS A 98 -11.98 -10.03 -1.01
N LYS A 99 -13.28 -10.35 -0.96
CA LYS A 99 -13.92 -11.22 0.06
C LYS A 99 -13.75 -10.63 1.48
N GLU A 100 -14.21 -9.40 1.67
CA GLU A 100 -14.14 -8.65 2.94
C GLU A 100 -12.73 -8.29 3.41
N ARG A 101 -11.71 -8.48 2.56
CA ARG A 101 -10.35 -7.96 2.82
C ARG A 101 -10.24 -6.46 2.57
N GLY A 102 -11.18 -5.88 1.82
CA GLY A 102 -11.17 -4.47 1.48
C GLY A 102 -10.19 -4.11 0.36
N VAL A 103 -10.34 -2.89 -0.16
CA VAL A 103 -9.49 -2.27 -1.21
C VAL A 103 -9.03 -0.86 -0.81
N ILE A 104 -9.25 -0.51 0.46
CA ILE A 104 -8.93 0.78 1.04
C ILE A 104 -7.91 0.48 2.13
N HIS A 105 -6.73 1.06 2.00
CA HIS A 105 -5.62 0.89 2.93
C HIS A 105 -5.33 2.23 3.59
N VAL A 106 -5.40 2.29 4.91
CA VAL A 106 -5.08 3.49 5.69
C VAL A 106 -3.70 3.29 6.28
N VAL A 107 -2.79 4.23 6.02
CA VAL A 107 -1.36 4.13 6.38
C VAL A 107 -0.96 5.31 7.26
N ASP A 108 -0.21 5.05 8.33
CA ASP A 108 0.50 6.08 9.09
C ASP A 108 1.80 6.45 8.36
N ARG A 109 1.91 7.68 7.86
CA ARG A 109 3.08 8.16 7.13
C ARG A 109 4.29 8.39 8.04
N ARG A 110 4.11 8.41 9.37
CA ARG A 110 5.19 8.60 10.35
C ARG A 110 5.96 7.31 10.59
N THR A 111 5.27 6.16 10.51
CA THR A 111 5.84 4.83 10.77
C THR A 111 5.90 3.95 9.52
N ASP A 112 5.24 4.35 8.45
CA ASP A 112 5.04 3.57 7.22
C ASP A 112 4.21 2.29 7.41
N GLU A 113 3.39 2.25 8.45
CA GLU A 113 2.58 1.09 8.82
C GLU A 113 1.15 1.22 8.30
N GLU A 114 0.61 0.12 7.78
CA GLU A 114 -0.81 -0.04 7.51
C GLU A 114 -1.58 -0.17 8.83
N ILE A 115 -2.55 0.73 9.03
CA ILE A 115 -3.45 0.74 10.19
C ILE A 115 -4.68 -0.15 9.92
N ALA A 116 -5.16 -0.13 8.69
CA ALA A 116 -6.29 -0.93 8.24
C ALA A 116 -6.15 -1.22 6.74
N PRO A 117 -6.47 -2.44 6.27
CA PRO A 117 -7.05 -3.55 7.05
C PRO A 117 -6.07 -4.33 7.94
N ASP A 118 -4.74 -4.13 7.78
CA ASP A 118 -3.66 -4.83 8.50
C ASP A 118 -3.91 -6.34 8.72
N PRO A 119 -4.13 -7.11 7.64
CA PRO A 119 -4.42 -8.54 7.74
C PRO A 119 -3.23 -9.34 8.25
N HIS A 120 -2.03 -8.77 8.20
CA HIS A 120 -0.80 -9.38 8.70
C HIS A 120 -0.59 -9.13 10.19
N GLY A 121 -1.10 -8.02 10.72
CA GLY A 121 -0.96 -7.62 12.13
C GLY A 121 0.45 -7.10 12.44
N ASP A 122 1.22 -6.75 11.41
CA ASP A 122 2.60 -6.29 11.50
C ASP A 122 2.82 -4.94 10.79
N GLY A 123 1.75 -4.30 10.33
CA GLY A 123 1.79 -3.00 9.65
C GLY A 123 2.31 -3.07 8.21
N THR A 124 2.60 -4.26 7.65
CA THR A 124 2.98 -4.36 6.24
C THR A 124 1.81 -4.04 5.32
N LEU A 125 2.08 -3.27 4.25
CA LEU A 125 1.05 -2.87 3.30
C LEU A 125 0.48 -4.09 2.55
N SER A 126 -0.84 -4.28 2.61
CA SER A 126 -1.49 -5.52 2.15
C SER A 126 -2.19 -5.42 0.78
N VAL A 127 -1.60 -4.63 -0.13
CA VAL A 127 -2.06 -4.40 -1.50
C VAL A 127 -1.94 -5.64 -2.41
N ASP A 128 -2.86 -5.78 -3.36
CA ASP A 128 -3.01 -6.93 -4.28
C ASP A 128 -3.65 -6.41 -5.59
N TRP A 129 -2.93 -5.50 -6.28
CA TRP A 129 -3.39 -4.79 -7.48
C TRP A 129 -3.76 -5.71 -8.64
#